data_AF-A0A2V7JC22-F1
#
_entry.id   AF-A0A2V7JC22-F1
#
_cell.length_a   1.000
_cell.length_b   1.000
_cell.length_c   1.000
_cell.angle_alpha   90.00
_cell.angle_beta   90.00
_cell.angle_gamma   90.00
#
_symmetry.space_group_name_H-M   'P 1'
#
loop_
_entity.id
_entity.type
_entity.pdbx_description
1 polymer ?
#
loop_
_entity_poly.entity_id
_entity_poly.type
_entity_poly.pdbx_seq_one_letter_code
_entity_poly.pdbx_strand_id
1 'polypeptide(L)'
;MRSGGELRTNGVDVRPFRPIWTSRPTEAFSRDHRKLLVVDGEQAMAGGLCIGNEWAGDPADGRPSWRDTMVKVCGPAVAALDAGFSRMWARAGRPLPENETTPAPEECGPTAVRVVEGFPGQSRIYRAVQLLAAAVTERLWITDAYMVAPPPLYAAFVDAARSGVDVRLMLPGTSDLPVVRSFTRAGYRELLHAGARIFEYRGPMLHAKTFVGDHEWARVGSSNLNVSSLFGNYELDLVAEHDVLTATLATQFLHDMAQSREIVLMARRRLPLPPRLVDTVAVPQPAQAGVPSEPPRHPRLPRPTPVPRHKRSLRERRAVVVVALMRVAGGARRMLAGIAAAFFLVAGVMLILFPVVASTALAVGALASSLWLAGVAVARRRRRRESDVR
;
A
#
# COMPACT_ATOMS: atom_id res chain seq x y z
N MET A 1 -11.55 18.50 18.67
CA MET A 1 -11.16 19.87 19.09
C MET A 1 -11.44 20.17 20.57
N ARG A 2 -12.35 19.47 21.28
CA ARG A 2 -12.58 19.68 22.72
C ARG A 2 -11.36 19.34 23.59
N SER A 3 -10.66 18.24 23.31
CA SER A 3 -9.48 17.78 24.06
C SER A 3 -8.31 18.76 24.07
N GLY A 4 -8.03 19.43 22.95
CA GLY A 4 -6.93 20.40 22.88
C GLY A 4 -7.16 21.65 23.72
N GLY A 5 -8.42 22.06 23.91
CA GLY A 5 -8.77 23.18 24.80
C GLY A 5 -8.58 22.81 26.27
N GLU A 6 -9.06 21.63 26.67
CA GLU A 6 -8.91 21.13 28.04
C GLU A 6 -7.44 20.93 28.44
N LEU A 7 -6.62 20.35 27.55
CA LEU A 7 -5.17 20.21 27.77
C LEU A 7 -4.49 21.55 28.02
N ARG A 8 -4.82 22.57 27.21
CA ARG A 8 -4.27 23.93 27.37
C ARG A 8 -4.70 24.57 28.69
N THR A 9 -5.95 24.39 29.10
CA THR A 9 -6.44 24.89 30.40
C THR A 9 -5.70 24.24 31.57
N ASN A 10 -5.21 23.02 31.41
CA ASN A 10 -4.41 22.29 32.40
C ASN A 10 -2.89 22.49 32.23
N GLY A 11 -2.46 23.54 31.51
CA GLY A 11 -1.04 23.92 31.41
C GLY A 11 -0.22 23.14 30.39
N VAL A 12 -0.85 22.29 29.57
CA VAL A 12 -0.15 21.56 28.49
C VAL A 12 -0.03 22.45 27.24
N ASP A 13 1.18 22.63 26.72
CA ASP A 13 1.35 23.27 25.40
C ASP A 13 0.85 22.30 24.31
N VAL A 14 -0.09 22.77 23.50
CA VAL A 14 -0.70 21.99 22.43
C VAL A 14 -0.57 22.79 21.16
N ARG A 15 0.06 22.26 20.12
CA ARG A 15 0.26 23.00 18.88
C ARG A 15 -0.35 22.28 17.68
N PRO A 16 -1.25 22.93 16.92
CA PRO A 16 -1.72 22.35 15.68
C PRO A 16 -0.59 22.35 14.66
N PHE A 17 -0.26 21.18 14.12
CA PHE A 17 0.64 21.09 12.98
C PHE A 17 -0.08 21.60 11.73
N ARG A 18 0.36 22.75 11.19
CA ARG A 18 -0.18 23.42 9.99
C ARG A 18 -1.70 23.70 10.06
N PRO A 19 -2.14 24.73 10.81
CA PRO A 19 -3.50 25.24 10.64
C PRO A 19 -3.73 25.65 9.16
N ILE A 20 -4.95 25.46 8.67
CA ILE A 20 -5.38 25.57 7.25
C ILE A 20 -5.04 26.95 6.62
N TRP A 21 -4.66 27.94 7.44
CA TRP A 21 -4.36 29.33 7.09
C TRP A 21 -2.86 29.66 6.98
N THR A 22 -2.00 28.74 6.54
CA THR A 22 -0.54 28.97 6.49
C THR A 22 0.00 29.34 5.09
N SER A 23 1.01 30.21 5.06
CA SER A 23 1.55 30.94 3.90
C SER A 23 2.42 30.13 2.91
N ARG A 24 2.40 28.78 2.97
CA ARG A 24 3.27 27.90 2.17
C ARG A 24 2.48 26.81 1.43
N PRO A 25 1.90 27.10 0.26
CA PRO A 25 0.95 26.22 -0.44
C PRO A 25 1.56 24.90 -0.93
N THR A 26 2.87 24.85 -1.25
CA THR A 26 3.54 23.60 -1.67
C THR A 26 3.70 22.59 -0.54
N GLU A 27 3.69 23.05 0.70
CA GLU A 27 3.79 22.20 1.89
C GLU A 27 2.41 21.88 2.50
N ALA A 28 1.31 22.40 1.94
CA ALA A 28 -0.04 22.24 2.46
C ALA A 28 -0.55 20.79 2.40
N PHE A 29 0.03 19.96 1.53
CA PHE A 29 -0.37 18.57 1.35
C PHE A 29 0.44 17.57 2.21
N SER A 30 1.57 18.00 2.78
CA SER A 30 2.42 17.15 3.63
C SER A 30 1.89 17.14 5.07
N ARG A 31 1.51 15.95 5.54
CA ARG A 31 0.99 15.76 6.90
C ARG A 31 2.09 15.29 7.84
N ASP A 32 2.02 15.70 9.11
CA ASP A 32 2.72 14.98 10.16
C ASP A 32 1.97 13.67 10.41
N HIS A 33 2.48 12.59 9.84
CA HIS A 33 1.88 11.28 9.94
C HIS A 33 2.58 10.41 10.99
N ARG A 34 3.54 10.97 11.73
CA ARG A 34 4.27 10.28 12.79
C ARG A 34 3.37 10.06 14.01
N LYS A 35 3.63 8.98 14.75
CA LYS A 35 3.05 8.73 16.07
C LYS A 35 4.19 8.42 17.01
N LEU A 36 4.47 9.38 17.88
CA LEU A 36 5.61 9.38 18.77
C LEU A 36 5.16 9.95 20.11
N LEU A 37 5.50 9.23 21.18
CA LEU A 37 5.45 9.72 22.55
C LEU A 37 6.88 9.63 23.09
N VAL A 38 7.37 10.71 23.69
CA VAL A 38 8.64 10.73 24.43
C VAL A 38 8.31 11.23 25.83
N VAL A 39 8.85 10.55 26.84
CA VAL A 39 8.65 10.87 28.26
C VAL A 39 10.01 11.13 28.86
N ASP A 40 10.19 12.34 29.39
CA ASP A 40 11.39 12.83 30.09
C ASP A 40 12.71 12.70 29.31
N GLY A 41 12.64 12.46 27.99
CA GLY A 41 13.81 12.14 27.18
C GLY A 41 14.41 10.76 27.42
N GLU A 42 13.82 9.94 28.31
CA GLU A 42 14.37 8.65 28.75
C GLU A 42 13.68 7.46 28.10
N GLN A 43 12.39 7.60 27.80
CA GLN A 43 11.58 6.55 27.20
C GLN A 43 10.79 7.09 26.02
N ALA A 44 10.66 6.28 24.98
CA ALA A 44 9.83 6.63 23.84
C ALA A 44 8.95 5.48 23.40
N MET A 45 7.84 5.81 22.75
CA MET A 45 7.01 4.86 22.03
C MET A 45 6.83 5.36 20.60
N ALA A 46 6.97 4.47 19.61
CA ALA A 46 6.73 4.78 18.20
C ALA A 46 6.06 3.62 17.45
N GLY A 47 5.28 3.94 16.42
CA GLY A 47 4.52 2.96 15.65
C GLY A 47 3.34 3.56 14.87
N GLY A 48 2.28 2.76 14.69
CA GLY A 48 1.10 3.14 13.92
C GLY A 48 -0.07 3.72 14.73
N LEU A 49 -0.07 3.52 16.05
CA LEU A 49 -1.20 3.78 16.95
C LEU A 49 -1.51 5.27 17.08
N CYS A 50 -2.77 5.65 16.81
CA CYS A 50 -3.27 7.02 17.05
C CYS A 50 -4.04 7.12 18.37
N ILE A 51 -4.21 8.35 18.85
CA ILE A 51 -5.14 8.66 19.94
C ILE A 51 -6.52 8.95 19.33
N GLY A 52 -7.43 7.98 19.43
CA GLY A 52 -8.79 8.08 18.89
C GLY A 52 -9.71 6.96 19.40
N ASN A 53 -11.02 7.19 19.35
CA ASN A 53 -12.05 6.25 19.84
C ASN A 53 -12.04 4.93 19.05
N GLU A 54 -11.56 4.98 17.81
CA GLU A 54 -11.40 3.83 16.93
C GLU A 54 -10.30 2.88 17.41
N TRP A 55 -9.20 3.43 17.94
CA TRP A 55 -8.11 2.64 18.53
C TRP A 55 -8.46 2.17 19.94
N ALA A 56 -9.14 3.01 20.73
CA ALA A 56 -9.59 2.62 22.07
C ALA A 56 -10.64 1.50 22.02
N GLY A 57 -11.53 1.53 21.03
CA GLY A 57 -12.77 0.76 21.09
C GLY A 57 -13.68 1.25 22.23
N ASP A 58 -14.81 0.59 22.40
CA ASP A 58 -15.68 0.79 23.57
C ASP A 58 -16.49 -0.49 23.81
N PRO A 59 -16.17 -1.25 24.87
CA PRO A 59 -16.93 -2.45 25.21
C PRO A 59 -18.39 -2.17 25.58
N ALA A 60 -18.73 -0.97 26.05
CA ALA A 60 -20.08 -0.65 26.51
C ALA A 60 -21.08 -0.51 25.36
N ASP A 61 -20.64 -0.06 24.19
CA ASP A 61 -21.44 -0.01 22.96
C ASP A 61 -21.07 -1.10 21.94
N GLY A 62 -20.15 -2.00 22.31
CA GLY A 62 -19.69 -3.11 21.49
C GLY A 62 -18.76 -2.71 20.33
N ARG A 63 -18.22 -1.47 20.33
CA ARG A 63 -17.26 -1.02 19.30
C ARG A 63 -15.91 -1.71 19.49
N PRO A 64 -15.47 -2.56 18.54
CA PRO A 64 -14.16 -3.19 18.64
C PRO A 64 -13.04 -2.20 18.32
N SER A 65 -11.88 -2.39 18.94
CA SER A 65 -10.68 -1.58 18.72
C SER A 65 -9.99 -1.91 17.39
N TRP A 66 -9.36 -0.90 16.79
CA TRP A 66 -8.49 -1.09 15.64
C TRP A 66 -7.23 -1.85 16.03
N ARG A 67 -6.80 -2.79 15.18
CA ARG A 67 -5.57 -3.56 15.40
C ARG A 67 -4.37 -2.76 14.90
N ASP A 68 -3.52 -2.32 15.82
CA ASP A 68 -2.32 -1.53 15.51
C ASP A 68 -1.09 -1.99 16.34
N THR A 69 0.09 -1.44 16.07
CA THR A 69 1.33 -1.82 16.74
C THR A 69 2.17 -0.59 17.09
N MET A 70 2.62 -0.57 18.34
CA MET A 70 3.52 0.41 18.91
C MET A 70 4.63 -0.35 19.64
N VAL A 71 5.85 0.16 19.60
CA VAL A 71 6.97 -0.40 20.39
C VAL A 71 7.45 0.63 21.39
N LYS A 72 7.87 0.16 22.56
CA LYS A 72 8.57 0.97 23.56
C LYS A 72 10.07 0.87 23.33
N VAL A 73 10.76 1.99 23.43
CA VAL A 73 12.19 2.17 23.20
C VAL A 73 12.81 2.86 24.41
N CYS A 74 13.97 2.40 24.82
CA CYS A 74 14.85 3.04 25.79
C CYS A 74 16.26 3.18 25.20
N GLY A 75 17.14 3.88 25.93
CA GLY A 75 18.53 4.06 25.55
C GLY A 75 18.77 5.09 24.46
N PRO A 76 19.96 5.10 23.83
CA PRO A 76 20.40 6.20 22.95
C PRO A 76 19.47 6.50 21.76
N ALA A 77 18.67 5.52 21.32
CA ALA A 77 17.67 5.71 20.26
C ALA A 77 16.57 6.71 20.65
N VAL A 78 16.29 6.88 21.95
CA VAL A 78 15.32 7.85 22.46
C VAL A 78 15.76 9.28 22.14
N ALA A 79 17.05 9.59 22.22
CA ALA A 79 17.56 10.91 21.86
C ALA A 79 17.27 11.28 20.40
N ALA A 80 17.37 10.31 19.49
CA ALA A 80 17.03 10.54 18.08
C ALA A 80 15.52 10.75 17.86
N LEU A 81 14.68 10.04 18.63
CA LEU A 81 13.22 10.21 18.62
C LEU A 81 12.83 11.58 19.19
N ASP A 82 13.40 11.97 20.32
CA ASP A 82 13.16 13.27 20.98
C ASP A 82 13.61 14.45 20.10
N ALA A 83 14.78 14.33 19.47
CA ALA A 83 15.21 15.30 18.47
C ALA A 83 14.24 15.36 17.27
N GLY A 84 13.65 14.22 16.88
CA GLY A 84 12.62 14.15 15.85
C GLY A 84 11.32 14.87 16.24
N PHE A 85 10.90 14.75 17.51
CA PHE A 85 9.80 15.53 18.06
C PHE A 85 10.13 17.03 18.03
N SER A 86 11.28 17.41 18.60
CA SER A 86 11.78 18.80 18.67
C SER A 86 11.79 19.49 17.29
N ARG A 87 12.22 18.78 16.24
CA ARG A 87 12.20 19.30 14.86
C ARG A 87 10.80 19.66 14.38
N MET A 88 9.80 18.81 14.61
CA MET A 88 8.43 19.12 14.18
C MET A 88 7.73 20.11 15.10
N TRP A 89 8.08 20.13 16.38
CA TRP A 89 7.63 21.16 17.30
C TRP A 89 8.06 22.57 16.85
N ALA A 90 9.34 22.72 16.49
CA ALA A 90 9.89 23.95 15.90
C ALA A 90 9.27 24.28 14.53
N ARG A 91 8.75 23.27 13.81
CA ARG A 91 8.04 23.49 12.54
C ARG A 91 6.59 23.93 12.74
N ALA A 92 5.99 23.60 13.89
CA ALA A 92 4.65 24.02 14.28
C ALA A 92 4.61 25.40 14.97
N GLY A 93 5.75 25.92 15.44
CA GLY A 93 5.82 27.20 16.16
C GLY A 93 7.23 27.55 16.62
N ARG A 94 7.37 28.10 17.84
CA ARG A 94 8.68 28.38 18.42
C ARG A 94 9.41 27.08 18.79
N PRO A 95 10.72 26.95 18.59
CA PRO A 95 11.46 25.77 19.06
C PRO A 95 11.27 25.52 20.57
N LEU A 96 11.53 24.29 21.01
CA LEU A 96 11.68 24.01 22.45
C LEU A 96 12.88 24.83 22.98
N PRO A 97 12.81 25.34 24.21
CA PRO A 97 13.96 25.92 24.89
C PRO A 97 15.14 24.94 24.94
N GLU A 98 16.38 25.46 24.85
CA GLU A 98 17.58 24.61 24.88
C GLU A 98 17.70 23.79 26.17
N ASN A 99 17.23 24.33 27.30
CA ASN A 99 17.22 23.65 28.60
C ASN A 99 16.18 22.53 28.72
N GLU A 100 15.30 22.35 27.72
CA GLU A 100 14.37 21.22 27.62
C GLU A 100 14.95 20.08 26.76
N THR A 101 16.16 20.23 26.21
CA THR A 101 16.86 19.13 25.55
C THR A 101 17.54 18.25 26.59
N THR A 102 17.29 16.94 26.52
CA THR A 102 17.83 15.95 27.44
C THR A 102 19.07 15.29 26.84
N PRO A 103 20.09 14.94 27.66
CA PRO A 103 21.19 14.13 27.19
C PRO A 103 20.67 12.76 26.76
N ALA A 104 21.41 12.09 25.86
CA ALA A 104 21.02 10.76 25.43
C ALA A 104 20.99 9.78 26.62
N PRO A 105 19.92 8.98 26.78
CA PRO A 105 19.86 8.00 27.85
C PRO A 105 20.96 6.94 27.71
N GLU A 106 21.35 6.36 28.83
CA GLU A 106 22.32 5.26 28.88
C GLU A 106 21.81 4.03 28.12
N GLU A 107 22.73 3.21 27.63
CA GLU A 107 22.40 1.97 26.94
C GLU A 107 21.55 1.06 27.84
N CYS A 108 20.39 0.64 27.32
CA CYS A 108 19.46 -0.24 28.03
C CYS A 108 19.39 -1.66 27.45
N GLY A 109 20.30 -2.00 26.53
CA GLY A 109 20.37 -3.30 25.88
C GLY A 109 21.28 -3.30 24.65
N PRO A 110 21.60 -4.49 24.10
CA PRO A 110 22.57 -4.65 23.01
C PRO A 110 21.99 -4.38 21.61
N THR A 111 20.69 -4.09 21.50
CA THR A 111 20.00 -4.01 20.22
C THR A 111 20.43 -2.79 19.41
N ALA A 112 20.86 -3.02 18.17
CA ALA A 112 21.03 -1.96 17.19
C ALA A 112 19.66 -1.48 16.70
N VAL A 113 19.30 -0.23 17.03
CA VAL A 113 18.06 0.41 16.57
C VAL A 113 18.38 1.62 15.72
N ARG A 114 17.80 1.68 14.53
CA ARG A 114 17.85 2.84 13.64
C ARG A 114 16.50 3.55 13.61
N VAL A 115 16.51 4.81 14.02
CA VAL A 115 15.41 5.74 13.77
C VAL A 115 15.52 6.26 12.34
N VAL A 116 14.52 5.97 11.51
CA VAL A 116 14.42 6.45 10.14
C VAL A 116 13.31 7.48 10.06
N GLU A 117 13.67 8.74 9.89
CA GLU A 117 12.71 9.82 9.64
C GLU A 117 12.43 9.96 8.15
N GLY A 118 11.15 9.90 7.79
CA GLY A 118 10.65 10.28 6.48
C GLY A 118 10.42 11.78 6.43
N PHE A 119 11.02 12.44 5.44
CA PHE A 119 10.73 13.84 5.10
C PHE A 119 10.20 13.92 3.66
N PRO A 120 9.27 14.84 3.39
CA PRO A 120 8.78 15.07 2.04
C PRO A 120 9.94 15.29 1.05
N GLY A 121 9.94 14.56 -0.06
CA GLY A 121 10.96 14.63 -1.11
C GLY A 121 12.26 13.87 -0.86
N GLN A 122 12.49 13.28 0.32
CA GLN A 122 13.77 12.62 0.62
C GLN A 122 13.79 11.10 0.41
N SER A 123 12.64 10.44 0.33
CA SER A 123 12.52 8.98 0.07
C SER A 123 13.27 8.06 1.05
N ARG A 124 13.62 8.53 2.27
CA ARG A 124 14.44 7.78 3.24
C ARG A 124 13.82 6.44 3.62
N ILE A 125 12.54 6.46 3.99
CA ILE A 125 11.78 5.24 4.32
C ILE A 125 11.71 4.30 3.12
N TYR A 126 11.36 4.82 1.94
CA TYR A 126 11.30 4.02 0.71
C TYR A 126 12.61 3.25 0.46
N ARG A 127 13.76 3.92 0.57
CA ARG A 127 15.06 3.27 0.39
C ARG A 127 15.35 2.25 1.48
N ALA A 128 15.04 2.56 2.74
CA ALA A 128 15.23 1.62 3.85
C ALA A 128 14.42 0.33 3.64
N VAL A 129 13.13 0.44 3.30
CA VAL A 129 12.28 -0.72 3.02
C VAL A 129 12.77 -1.49 1.80
N GLN A 130 13.18 -0.80 0.74
CA GLN A 130 13.70 -1.45 -0.47
C GLN A 130 14.99 -2.23 -0.18
N LEU A 131 15.90 -1.67 0.62
CA LEU A 131 17.13 -2.34 1.04
C LEU A 131 16.84 -3.55 1.92
N LEU A 132 15.96 -3.42 2.92
CA LEU A 132 15.56 -4.54 3.77
C LEU A 132 14.92 -5.66 2.94
N ALA A 133 14.00 -5.32 2.03
CA ALA A 133 13.35 -6.30 1.16
C ALA A 133 14.32 -7.02 0.20
N ALA A 134 15.43 -6.37 -0.15
CA ALA A 134 16.48 -6.98 -0.98
C ALA A 134 17.50 -7.80 -0.17
N ALA A 135 17.61 -7.54 1.15
CA ALA A 135 18.59 -8.19 2.02
C ALA A 135 18.08 -9.51 2.63
N VAL A 136 16.76 -9.67 2.78
CA VAL A 136 16.14 -10.88 3.36
C VAL A 136 16.34 -12.11 2.49
N THR A 137 16.54 -13.26 3.14
CA THR A 137 16.89 -14.52 2.47
C THR A 137 15.95 -15.68 2.79
N GLU A 138 15.22 -15.62 3.91
CA GLU A 138 14.35 -16.70 4.38
C GLU A 138 12.88 -16.29 4.39
N ARG A 139 12.54 -15.16 5.01
CA ARG A 139 11.15 -14.69 5.09
C ARG A 139 11.02 -13.18 5.03
N LEU A 140 9.90 -12.76 4.45
CA LEU A 140 9.51 -11.36 4.34
C LEU A 140 8.02 -11.23 4.67
N TRP A 141 7.69 -10.91 5.92
CA TRP A 141 6.31 -10.75 6.35
C TRP A 141 6.02 -9.27 6.58
N ILE A 142 5.03 -8.75 5.87
CA ILE A 142 4.67 -7.33 5.88
C ILE A 142 3.23 -7.19 6.32
N THR A 143 2.99 -6.33 7.29
CA THR A 143 1.65 -5.85 7.68
C THR A 143 1.53 -4.40 7.26
N ASP A 144 0.53 -4.04 6.46
CA ASP A 144 0.34 -2.66 6.01
C ASP A 144 -1.14 -2.31 5.83
N ALA A 145 -1.53 -1.12 6.29
CA ALA A 145 -2.91 -0.67 6.25
C ALA A 145 -3.37 -0.18 4.86
N TYR A 146 -2.45 0.30 4.01
CA TYR A 146 -2.79 0.94 2.74
C TYR A 146 -1.72 0.66 1.69
N MET A 147 -1.42 -0.63 1.45
CA MET A 147 -0.37 -1.03 0.54
C MET A 147 -0.74 -0.67 -0.91
N VAL A 148 -0.05 0.33 -1.45
CA VAL A 148 -0.08 0.75 -2.85
C VAL A 148 1.35 1.13 -3.23
N ALA A 149 2.23 0.13 -3.15
CA ALA A 149 3.67 0.33 -3.25
C ALA A 149 4.07 0.87 -4.64
N PRO A 150 5.06 1.77 -4.72
CA PRO A 150 5.63 2.19 -5.99
C PRO A 150 6.17 0.98 -6.78
N PRO A 151 6.12 1.01 -8.13
CA PRO A 151 6.53 -0.14 -8.95
C PRO A 151 7.88 -0.76 -8.60
N PRO A 152 8.96 0.00 -8.30
CA PRO A 152 10.23 -0.63 -7.97
C PRO A 152 10.25 -1.34 -6.61
N LEU A 153 9.52 -0.81 -5.62
CA LEU A 153 9.37 -1.49 -4.32
C LEU A 153 8.52 -2.75 -4.47
N TYR A 154 7.47 -2.66 -5.28
CA TYR A 154 6.63 -3.80 -5.61
C TYR A 154 7.41 -4.92 -6.33
N ALA A 155 8.28 -4.55 -7.28
CA ALA A 155 9.18 -5.48 -7.95
C ALA A 155 10.13 -6.17 -6.97
N ALA A 156 10.68 -5.45 -5.97
CA ALA A 156 11.53 -6.05 -4.95
C ALA A 156 10.81 -7.17 -4.17
N PHE A 157 9.52 -7.01 -3.83
CA PHE A 157 8.74 -8.07 -3.18
C PHE A 157 8.48 -9.27 -4.10
N VAL A 158 8.25 -9.02 -5.39
CA VAL A 158 8.10 -10.06 -6.40
C VAL A 158 9.40 -10.84 -6.58
N ASP A 159 10.53 -10.15 -6.62
CA ASP A 159 11.85 -10.75 -6.80
C ASP A 159 12.27 -11.57 -5.57
N ALA A 160 11.98 -11.09 -4.35
CA ALA A 160 12.16 -11.85 -3.12
C ALA A 160 11.36 -13.17 -3.17
N ALA A 161 10.07 -13.12 -3.51
CA ALA A 161 9.22 -14.30 -3.62
C ALA A 161 9.73 -15.30 -4.68
N ARG A 162 10.18 -14.80 -5.84
CA ARG A 162 10.78 -15.63 -6.91
C ARG A 162 12.11 -16.27 -6.49
N SER A 163 12.82 -15.63 -5.57
CA SER A 163 14.09 -16.14 -5.03
C SER A 163 13.88 -17.21 -3.95
N GLY A 164 12.63 -17.54 -3.61
CA GLY A 164 12.29 -18.58 -2.63
C GLY A 164 12.04 -18.07 -1.22
N VAL A 165 12.13 -16.76 -0.98
CA VAL A 165 11.79 -16.14 0.31
C VAL A 165 10.29 -16.34 0.61
N ASP A 166 9.94 -16.70 1.84
CA ASP A 166 8.54 -16.78 2.29
C ASP A 166 7.95 -15.37 2.45
N VAL A 167 7.42 -14.84 1.34
CA VAL A 167 6.78 -13.52 1.30
C VAL A 167 5.31 -13.62 1.71
N ARG A 168 4.93 -12.95 2.80
CA ARG A 168 3.54 -12.89 3.28
C ARG A 168 3.10 -11.46 3.52
N LEU A 169 1.87 -11.15 3.11
CA LEU A 169 1.27 -9.82 3.23
C LEU A 169 0.00 -9.90 4.06
N MET A 170 -0.04 -9.14 5.16
CA MET A 170 -1.20 -8.96 6.02
C MET A 170 -1.82 -7.59 5.76
N LEU A 171 -3.01 -7.58 5.17
CA LEU A 171 -3.66 -6.37 4.65
C LEU A 171 -5.09 -6.26 5.20
N PRO A 172 -5.67 -5.07 5.29
CA PRO A 172 -7.05 -4.92 5.76
C PRO A 172 -8.08 -5.54 4.81
N GLY A 173 -8.97 -6.38 5.36
CA GLY A 173 -10.17 -6.83 4.64
C GLY A 173 -11.28 -5.79 4.60
N THR A 174 -11.33 -4.91 5.60
CA THR A 174 -12.17 -3.71 5.72
C THR A 174 -11.28 -2.48 5.83
N SER A 175 -11.65 -1.37 5.18
CA SER A 175 -10.89 -0.12 5.23
C SER A 175 -11.85 1.06 5.28
N ASP A 176 -11.46 2.06 6.07
CA ASP A 176 -12.03 3.41 6.12
C ASP A 176 -11.95 4.16 4.78
N LEU A 177 -11.09 3.71 3.86
CA LEU A 177 -10.94 4.24 2.49
C LEU A 177 -11.24 3.15 1.43
N PRO A 178 -12.52 2.90 1.08
CA PRO A 178 -12.92 1.82 0.18
C PRO A 178 -12.27 1.86 -1.22
N VAL A 179 -11.92 3.05 -1.71
CA VAL A 179 -11.26 3.23 -3.00
C VAL A 179 -9.84 2.64 -3.00
N VAL A 180 -9.10 2.79 -1.89
CA VAL A 180 -7.72 2.28 -1.75
C VAL A 180 -7.71 0.76 -1.86
N ARG A 181 -8.69 0.08 -1.26
CA ARG A 181 -8.83 -1.38 -1.33
C ARG A 181 -8.88 -1.92 -2.76
N SER A 182 -9.53 -1.21 -3.68
CA SER A 182 -9.62 -1.62 -5.08
C SER A 182 -8.27 -1.53 -5.80
N PHE A 183 -7.47 -0.51 -5.48
CA PHE A 183 -6.12 -0.35 -6.02
C PHE A 183 -5.15 -1.39 -5.46
N THR A 184 -5.18 -1.65 -4.15
CA THR A 184 -4.36 -2.68 -3.50
C THR A 184 -4.58 -4.06 -4.14
N ARG A 185 -5.84 -4.44 -4.37
CA ARG A 185 -6.19 -5.72 -5.02
C ARG A 185 -5.78 -5.83 -6.48
N ALA A 186 -5.56 -4.72 -7.18
CA ALA A 186 -5.08 -4.74 -8.57
C ALA A 186 -3.65 -5.28 -8.66
N GLY A 187 -2.84 -5.06 -7.61
CA GLY A 187 -1.48 -5.60 -7.51
C GLY A 187 -1.47 -7.11 -7.29
N TYR A 188 -2.30 -7.62 -6.37
CA TYR A 188 -2.21 -8.98 -5.80
C TYR A 188 -1.84 -10.10 -6.77
N ARG A 189 -2.40 -10.07 -7.98
CA ARG A 189 -2.19 -11.13 -8.97
C ARG A 189 -0.71 -11.41 -9.23
N GLU A 190 0.12 -10.37 -9.36
CA GLU A 190 1.53 -10.56 -9.69
C GLU A 190 2.31 -11.18 -8.52
N LEU A 191 2.09 -10.69 -7.29
CA LEU A 191 2.66 -11.24 -6.07
C LEU A 191 2.25 -12.70 -5.85
N LEU A 192 0.96 -13.00 -6.01
CA LEU A 192 0.44 -14.37 -5.90
C LEU A 192 1.04 -15.31 -6.96
N HIS A 193 1.28 -14.82 -8.18
CA HIS A 193 1.97 -15.60 -9.22
C HIS A 193 3.45 -15.79 -8.93
N ALA A 194 4.09 -14.86 -8.21
CA ALA A 194 5.48 -14.95 -7.80
C ALA A 194 5.69 -15.90 -6.60
N GLY A 195 4.61 -16.36 -5.96
CA GLY A 195 4.65 -17.28 -4.81
C GLY A 195 4.37 -16.62 -3.47
N ALA A 196 4.17 -15.30 -3.43
CA ALA A 196 3.79 -14.60 -2.20
C ALA A 196 2.37 -14.99 -1.76
N ARG A 197 2.12 -14.94 -0.45
CA ARG A 197 0.80 -15.20 0.15
C ARG A 197 0.20 -13.92 0.68
N ILE A 198 -1.11 -13.73 0.49
CA ILE A 198 -1.81 -12.51 0.87
C ILE A 198 -2.99 -12.86 1.76
N PHE A 199 -3.10 -12.18 2.89
CA PHE A 199 -4.12 -12.37 3.90
C PHE A 199 -4.87 -11.06 4.13
N GLU A 200 -6.20 -11.12 4.04
CA GLU A 200 -7.07 -9.99 4.38
C GLU A 200 -7.64 -10.17 5.79
N TYR A 201 -7.24 -9.31 6.73
CA TYR A 201 -7.71 -9.29 8.11
C TYR A 201 -9.22 -9.04 8.20
N ARG A 202 -9.92 -9.82 9.03
CA ARG A 202 -11.39 -9.81 9.13
C ARG A 202 -11.93 -9.02 10.32
N GLY A 203 -11.07 -8.50 11.20
CA GLY A 203 -11.48 -7.61 12.28
C GLY A 203 -11.89 -6.21 11.77
N PRO A 204 -12.16 -5.26 12.67
CA PRO A 204 -12.75 -3.96 12.29
C PRO A 204 -11.85 -3.15 11.35
N MET A 205 -10.56 -3.07 11.68
CA MET A 205 -9.54 -2.41 10.89
C MET A 205 -8.16 -2.92 11.32
N LEU A 206 -7.28 -3.10 10.34
CA LEU A 206 -5.86 -3.36 10.55
C LEU A 206 -5.09 -2.10 10.16
N HIS A 207 -4.50 -1.42 11.15
CA HIS A 207 -3.78 -0.16 10.96
C HIS A 207 -2.28 -0.26 11.31
N ALA A 208 -1.74 -1.46 11.50
CA ALA A 208 -0.30 -1.63 11.72
C ALA A 208 0.53 -1.43 10.43
N LYS A 209 1.79 -1.00 10.61
CA LYS A 209 2.82 -0.94 9.55
C LYS A 209 4.08 -1.63 10.07
N THR A 210 4.17 -2.93 9.84
CA THR A 210 5.29 -3.74 10.33
C THR A 210 5.94 -4.53 9.21
N PHE A 211 7.23 -4.82 9.40
CA PHE A 211 8.04 -5.66 8.54
C PHE A 211 8.80 -6.63 9.43
N VAL A 212 8.79 -7.91 9.06
CA VAL A 212 9.62 -8.94 9.63
C VAL A 212 10.44 -9.55 8.50
N GLY A 213 11.76 -9.33 8.55
CA GLY A 213 12.73 -9.91 7.64
C GLY A 213 13.58 -10.93 8.36
N ASP A 214 13.55 -12.17 7.87
CA ASP A 214 14.30 -13.28 8.47
C ASP A 214 14.04 -13.37 9.99
N HIS A 215 15.04 -13.81 10.76
CA HIS A 215 14.94 -13.90 12.23
C HIS A 215 15.45 -12.64 12.96
N GLU A 216 15.83 -11.61 12.22
CA GLU A 216 16.71 -10.56 12.71
C GLU A 216 16.13 -9.16 12.51
N TRP A 217 15.52 -8.89 11.34
CA TRP A 217 15.09 -7.55 10.98
C TRP A 217 13.63 -7.29 11.33
N ALA A 218 13.41 -6.32 12.22
CA ALA A 218 12.10 -5.80 12.55
C ALA A 218 11.97 -4.34 12.11
N ARG A 219 10.85 -3.99 11.47
CA ARG A 219 10.43 -2.59 11.30
C ARG A 219 9.08 -2.37 11.94
N VAL A 220 8.95 -1.28 12.69
CA VAL A 220 7.68 -0.78 13.21
C VAL A 220 7.66 0.73 13.04
N GLY A 221 6.57 1.29 12.53
CA GLY A 221 6.51 2.72 12.33
C GLY A 221 5.16 3.24 11.87
N SER A 222 5.16 4.52 11.47
CA SER A 222 3.98 5.19 10.94
C SER A 222 3.81 5.01 9.44
N SER A 223 4.88 4.65 8.72
CA SER A 223 4.90 4.75 7.27
C SER A 223 4.17 3.59 6.59
N ASN A 224 3.11 3.93 5.85
CA ASN A 224 2.45 2.98 4.96
C ASN A 224 3.26 2.79 3.66
N LEU A 225 3.11 1.64 3.02
CA LEU A 225 3.74 1.35 1.73
C LEU A 225 2.94 1.96 0.57
N ASN A 226 2.76 3.28 0.56
CA ASN A 226 2.16 4.04 -0.53
C ASN A 226 2.91 5.34 -0.83
N VAL A 227 2.68 5.90 -2.02
CA VAL A 227 3.42 7.08 -2.51
C VAL A 227 3.31 8.28 -1.55
N SER A 228 2.14 8.51 -0.95
CA SER A 228 1.94 9.66 -0.05
C SER A 228 2.82 9.56 1.20
N SER A 229 2.91 8.37 1.79
CA SER A 229 3.71 8.13 2.99
C SER A 229 5.20 8.08 2.66
N LEU A 230 5.56 7.37 1.60
CA LEU A 230 6.95 7.13 1.22
C LEU A 230 7.68 8.37 0.67
N PHE A 231 6.95 9.36 0.14
CA PHE A 231 7.53 10.56 -0.49
C PHE A 231 6.95 11.90 -0.03
N GLY A 232 5.73 11.92 0.51
CA GLY A 232 4.97 13.17 0.70
C GLY A 232 4.72 13.59 2.14
N ASN A 233 4.68 12.67 3.10
CA ASN A 233 4.42 12.95 4.51
C ASN A 233 5.71 13.01 5.33
N TYR A 234 5.59 13.58 6.54
CA TYR A 234 6.55 13.31 7.60
C TYR A 234 6.19 11.97 8.22
N GLU A 235 7.17 11.08 8.32
CA GLU A 235 7.00 9.72 8.81
C GLU A 235 8.13 9.35 9.77
N LEU A 236 7.92 8.32 10.57
CA LEU A 236 8.89 7.86 11.56
C LEU A 236 8.77 6.34 11.71
N ASP A 237 9.87 5.67 11.38
CA ASP A 237 9.98 4.23 11.55
C ASP A 237 11.21 3.88 12.37
N LEU A 238 11.08 2.79 13.11
CA LEU A 238 12.17 2.11 13.79
C LEU A 238 12.52 0.87 12.97
N VAL A 239 13.81 0.69 12.68
CA VAL A 239 14.37 -0.55 12.13
C VAL A 239 15.32 -1.10 13.18
N ALA A 240 15.11 -2.34 13.60
CA ALA A 240 15.91 -2.99 14.63
C ALA A 240 16.44 -4.33 14.13
N GLU A 241 17.69 -4.60 14.50
CA GLU A 241 18.32 -5.91 14.41
C GLU A 241 18.10 -6.61 15.76
N HIS A 242 16.96 -7.29 15.91
CA HIS A 242 16.52 -7.84 17.20
C HIS A 242 15.66 -9.09 17.01
N ASP A 243 16.20 -10.21 17.45
CA ASP A 243 15.57 -11.53 17.45
C ASP A 243 14.25 -11.61 18.25
N VAL A 244 14.21 -11.13 19.51
CA VAL A 244 13.01 -11.18 20.36
C VAL A 244 11.90 -10.30 19.80
N LEU A 245 12.23 -9.09 19.33
CA LEU A 245 11.23 -8.23 18.70
C LEU A 245 10.71 -8.86 17.41
N THR A 246 11.60 -9.40 16.58
CA THR A 246 11.25 -10.10 15.34
C THR A 246 10.36 -11.31 15.60
N ALA A 247 10.68 -12.14 16.59
CA ALA A 247 9.86 -13.27 17.02
C ALA A 247 8.49 -12.81 17.54
N THR A 248 8.44 -11.74 18.33
CA THR A 248 7.19 -11.15 18.84
C THR A 248 6.29 -10.69 17.71
N LEU A 249 6.84 -9.95 16.73
CA LEU A 249 6.10 -9.48 15.56
C LEU A 249 5.67 -10.64 14.66
N ALA A 250 6.49 -11.68 14.53
CA ALA A 250 6.13 -12.89 13.78
C ALA A 250 4.96 -13.64 14.45
N THR A 251 4.98 -13.81 15.77
CA THR A 251 3.87 -14.40 16.53
C THR A 251 2.60 -13.59 16.36
N GLN A 252 2.69 -12.26 16.47
CA GLN A 252 1.55 -11.38 16.23
C GLN A 252 1.01 -11.50 14.79
N PHE A 253 1.89 -11.57 13.80
CA PHE A 253 1.49 -11.77 12.40
C PHE A 253 0.69 -13.07 12.23
N LEU A 254 1.15 -14.16 12.84
CA LEU A 254 0.46 -15.46 12.79
C LEU A 254 -0.90 -15.42 13.51
N HIS A 255 -1.00 -14.68 14.62
CA HIS A 255 -2.27 -14.43 15.29
C HIS A 255 -3.25 -13.67 14.37
N ASP A 256 -2.79 -12.58 13.75
CA ASP A 256 -3.61 -11.81 12.80
C ASP A 256 -4.00 -12.66 11.57
N MET A 257 -3.11 -13.56 11.15
CA MET A 257 -3.35 -14.52 10.06
C MET A 257 -4.45 -15.52 10.37
N ALA A 258 -4.55 -16.00 11.62
CA ALA A 258 -5.65 -16.86 12.04
C ALA A 258 -7.02 -16.16 11.97
N GLN A 259 -7.03 -14.83 12.08
CA GLN A 259 -8.23 -13.99 11.94
C GLN A 259 -8.40 -13.41 10.53
N SER A 260 -7.71 -13.96 9.55
CA SER A 260 -7.70 -13.45 8.18
C SER A 260 -8.28 -14.43 7.17
N ARG A 261 -8.63 -13.91 5.99
CA ARG A 261 -8.93 -14.72 4.81
C ARG A 261 -7.74 -14.69 3.86
N GLU A 262 -7.19 -15.87 3.55
CA GLU A 262 -6.18 -15.99 2.50
C GLU A 262 -6.78 -15.73 1.12
N ILE A 263 -6.09 -14.93 0.30
CA ILE A 263 -6.46 -14.63 -1.06
C ILE A 263 -5.76 -15.62 -1.99
N VAL A 264 -6.55 -16.46 -2.64
CA VAL A 264 -6.05 -17.46 -3.58
C VAL A 264 -6.43 -17.12 -5.02
N LEU A 265 -5.54 -17.39 -5.97
CA LEU A 265 -5.85 -17.30 -7.38
C LEU A 265 -6.81 -18.44 -7.76
N MET A 266 -8.09 -18.11 -7.96
CA MET A 266 -9.00 -19.09 -8.54
C MET A 266 -8.63 -19.35 -10.00
N ALA A 267 -8.40 -20.62 -10.34
CA ALA A 267 -8.32 -21.04 -11.73
C ALA A 267 -9.64 -20.64 -12.42
N ARG A 268 -9.58 -19.84 -13.48
CA ARG A 268 -10.76 -19.51 -14.28
C ARG A 268 -11.41 -20.81 -14.73
N ARG A 269 -12.58 -21.16 -14.17
CA ARG A 269 -13.51 -22.06 -14.86
C ARG A 269 -13.79 -21.41 -16.22
N ARG A 270 -13.50 -22.13 -17.30
CA ARG A 270 -13.99 -21.74 -18.63
C ARG A 270 -15.51 -21.76 -18.53
N LEU A 271 -16.13 -20.60 -18.39
CA LEU A 271 -17.57 -20.48 -18.58
C LEU A 271 -17.87 -21.03 -19.99
N PRO A 272 -18.79 -21.99 -20.14
CA PRO A 272 -19.30 -22.33 -21.46
C PRO A 272 -19.80 -21.04 -22.08
N LEU A 273 -19.33 -20.71 -23.28
CA LEU A 273 -19.94 -19.64 -24.06
C LEU A 273 -21.43 -19.99 -24.19
N PRO A 274 -22.36 -19.03 -24.04
CA PRO A 274 -23.76 -19.30 -24.30
C PRO A 274 -23.88 -19.86 -25.73
N PRO A 275 -24.65 -20.93 -25.95
CA PRO A 275 -24.86 -21.44 -27.30
C PRO A 275 -25.41 -20.29 -28.13
N ARG A 276 -24.69 -19.93 -29.20
CA ARG A 276 -25.25 -19.07 -30.24
C ARG A 276 -26.53 -19.75 -30.69
N LEU A 277 -27.65 -19.02 -30.71
CA LEU A 277 -28.80 -19.39 -31.51
C LEU A 277 -28.29 -19.54 -32.94
N VAL A 278 -28.06 -20.78 -33.35
CA VAL A 278 -27.99 -21.17 -34.75
C VAL A 278 -29.40 -21.66 -35.03
N ASP A 279 -30.10 -20.92 -35.88
CA ASP A 279 -31.43 -21.30 -36.36
C ASP A 279 -31.39 -22.75 -36.86
N THR A 280 -32.35 -23.50 -36.33
CA THR A 280 -32.62 -24.89 -36.63
C THR A 280 -32.94 -25.08 -38.11
N VAL A 281 -32.06 -25.77 -38.84
CA VAL A 281 -32.47 -26.60 -39.97
C VAL A 281 -32.60 -28.02 -39.43
N ALA A 282 -33.84 -28.52 -39.43
CA ALA A 282 -34.21 -29.84 -38.97
C ALA A 282 -33.57 -30.94 -39.83
N VAL A 283 -33.05 -31.98 -39.18
CA VAL A 283 -32.74 -33.26 -39.83
C VAL A 283 -33.28 -34.39 -38.92
N PRO A 284 -33.96 -35.42 -39.47
CA PRO A 284 -34.73 -36.37 -38.67
C PRO A 284 -33.86 -37.41 -37.96
N GLN A 285 -34.37 -37.85 -36.81
CA GLN A 285 -33.80 -38.84 -35.91
C GLN A 285 -34.08 -40.28 -36.41
N PRO A 286 -33.14 -41.23 -36.31
CA PRO A 286 -33.46 -42.65 -36.27
C PRO A 286 -33.55 -43.16 -34.83
N ALA A 287 -34.39 -44.18 -34.71
CA ALA A 287 -34.97 -44.76 -33.52
C ALA A 287 -34.04 -45.64 -32.67
N GLN A 288 -34.43 -45.74 -31.39
CA GLN A 288 -34.35 -46.88 -30.46
C GLN A 288 -32.98 -47.37 -29.96
N ALA A 289 -32.82 -47.45 -28.63
CA ALA A 289 -33.02 -48.71 -27.89
C ALA A 289 -32.52 -48.61 -26.43
N GLY A 290 -33.32 -49.16 -25.52
CA GLY A 290 -32.84 -49.94 -24.36
C GLY A 290 -32.12 -49.23 -23.22
N VAL A 291 -32.84 -49.00 -22.12
CA VAL A 291 -32.26 -48.88 -20.78
C VAL A 291 -31.90 -50.28 -20.27
N PRO A 292 -30.69 -50.47 -19.70
CA PRO A 292 -30.56 -51.41 -18.59
C PRO A 292 -30.06 -50.73 -17.31
N SER A 293 -30.70 -51.18 -16.23
CA SER A 293 -30.44 -50.94 -14.82
C SER A 293 -29.23 -51.72 -14.32
N GLU A 294 -28.17 -51.04 -13.87
CA GLU A 294 -27.24 -51.49 -12.81
C GLU A 294 -26.24 -50.37 -12.47
N PRO A 295 -25.90 -50.13 -11.18
CA PRO A 295 -24.82 -49.21 -10.82
C PRO A 295 -23.45 -49.89 -10.96
N PRO A 296 -22.48 -49.32 -11.70
CA PRO A 296 -21.18 -49.96 -11.86
C PRO A 296 -20.31 -49.79 -10.60
N ARG A 297 -19.63 -50.88 -10.24
CA ARG A 297 -18.59 -50.95 -9.21
C ARG A 297 -17.43 -49.99 -9.51
N HIS A 298 -16.92 -49.32 -8.47
CA HIS A 298 -15.76 -48.42 -8.55
C HIS A 298 -14.52 -49.12 -9.14
N PRO A 299 -13.93 -48.64 -10.25
CA PRO A 299 -12.60 -49.04 -10.67
C PRO A 299 -11.52 -48.28 -9.88
N ARG A 300 -10.45 -48.98 -9.51
CA ARG A 300 -9.23 -48.37 -8.96
C ARG A 300 -8.66 -47.34 -9.96
N LEU A 301 -8.34 -46.14 -9.48
CA LEU A 301 -7.72 -45.06 -10.26
C LEU A 301 -6.36 -45.50 -10.84
N PRO A 302 -6.11 -45.36 -12.15
CA PRO A 302 -4.77 -45.54 -12.72
C PRO A 302 -3.89 -44.32 -12.42
N ARG A 303 -2.57 -44.54 -12.29
CA ARG A 303 -1.55 -43.47 -12.21
C ARG A 303 -1.62 -42.55 -13.44
N PRO A 304 -1.39 -41.23 -13.28
CA PRO A 304 -1.50 -40.28 -14.39
C PRO A 304 -0.39 -40.52 -15.42
N THR A 305 -0.78 -40.77 -16.66
CA THR A 305 0.10 -40.69 -17.83
C THR A 305 0.38 -39.23 -18.20
N PRO A 306 1.55 -38.91 -18.78
CA PRO A 306 1.87 -37.54 -19.18
C PRO A 306 0.98 -37.11 -20.35
N VAL A 307 0.26 -36.00 -20.18
CA VAL A 307 -0.57 -35.39 -21.22
C VAL A 307 0.33 -34.80 -22.32
N PRO A 308 0.12 -35.11 -23.62
CA PRO A 308 0.93 -34.53 -24.68
C PRO A 308 0.65 -33.02 -24.81
N ARG A 309 1.71 -32.21 -24.78
CA ARG A 309 1.66 -30.75 -24.98
C ARG A 309 1.19 -30.44 -26.41
N HIS A 310 -0.08 -30.07 -26.55
CA HIS A 310 -0.63 -29.55 -27.79
C HIS A 310 0.01 -28.17 -28.11
N LYS A 311 0.90 -28.12 -29.12
CA LYS A 311 1.49 -26.86 -29.60
C LYS A 311 0.42 -26.07 -30.35
N ARG A 312 -0.18 -25.06 -29.68
CA ARG A 312 -1.14 -24.12 -30.30
C ARG A 312 -0.58 -23.46 -31.54
N SER A 313 -1.39 -23.41 -32.61
CA SER A 313 -1.02 -22.81 -33.89
C SER A 313 -0.85 -21.28 -33.79
N LEU A 314 -0.04 -20.69 -34.68
CA LEU A 314 0.23 -19.25 -34.72
C LEU A 314 -1.04 -18.38 -34.83
N ARG A 315 -2.10 -18.92 -35.44
CA ARG A 315 -3.39 -18.24 -35.62
C ARG A 315 -4.15 -18.10 -34.29
N GLU A 316 -4.09 -19.12 -33.45
CA GLU A 316 -4.67 -19.10 -32.09
C GLU A 316 -3.87 -18.20 -31.14
N ARG A 317 -2.54 -18.17 -31.28
CA ARG A 317 -1.69 -17.23 -30.51
C ARG A 317 -2.03 -15.78 -30.84
N ARG A 318 -2.22 -15.46 -32.12
CA ARG A 318 -2.63 -14.12 -32.56
C ARG A 318 -4.03 -13.74 -32.07
N ALA A 319 -5.00 -14.65 -32.11
CA ALA A 319 -6.36 -14.39 -31.61
C ALA A 319 -6.40 -14.15 -30.08
N VAL A 320 -5.64 -14.93 -29.32
CA VAL A 320 -5.52 -14.73 -27.86
C VAL A 320 -4.83 -13.41 -27.53
N VAL A 321 -3.81 -13.02 -28.29
CA VAL A 321 -3.12 -11.72 -28.12
C VAL A 321 -4.04 -10.55 -28.46
N VAL A 322 -4.84 -10.64 -29.54
CA VAL A 322 -5.79 -9.58 -29.91
C VAL A 322 -6.92 -9.42 -28.87
N VAL A 323 -7.48 -10.53 -28.38
CA VAL A 323 -8.50 -10.50 -27.31
C VAL A 323 -7.92 -10.03 -25.98
N ALA A 324 -6.66 -10.38 -25.67
CA ALA A 324 -5.94 -9.87 -24.50
C ALA A 324 -5.69 -8.36 -24.61
N LEU A 325 -5.22 -7.88 -25.76
CA LEU A 325 -5.01 -6.46 -26.05
C LEU A 325 -6.33 -5.67 -25.97
N MET A 326 -7.43 -6.20 -26.50
CA MET A 326 -8.75 -5.55 -26.41
C MET A 326 -9.29 -5.49 -24.98
N ARG A 327 -9.06 -6.53 -24.16
CA ARG A 327 -9.41 -6.50 -22.72
C ARG A 327 -8.54 -5.54 -21.91
N VAL A 328 -7.25 -5.46 -22.22
CA VAL A 328 -6.31 -4.49 -21.62
C VAL A 328 -6.69 -3.06 -22.03
N ALA A 329 -7.06 -2.83 -23.28
CA ALA A 329 -7.54 -1.52 -23.75
C ALA A 329 -8.87 -1.09 -23.10
N GLY A 330 -9.81 -2.02 -22.89
CA GLY A 330 -11.06 -1.75 -22.18
C GLY A 330 -10.89 -1.55 -20.66
N GLY A 331 -9.87 -2.14 -20.05
CA GLY A 331 -9.45 -1.87 -18.67
C GLY A 331 -8.76 -0.50 -18.55
N ALA A 332 -7.85 -0.19 -19.48
CA ALA A 332 -7.14 1.08 -19.55
C ALA A 332 -8.10 2.26 -19.76
N ARG A 333 -9.11 2.14 -20.63
CA ARG A 333 -10.12 3.21 -20.80
C ARG A 333 -10.94 3.47 -19.53
N ARG A 334 -11.33 2.43 -18.81
CA ARG A 334 -12.09 2.59 -17.56
C ARG A 334 -11.21 3.14 -16.44
N MET A 335 -9.95 2.74 -16.39
CA MET A 335 -8.97 3.29 -15.46
C MET A 335 -8.66 4.76 -15.77
N LEU A 336 -8.45 5.12 -17.05
CA LEU A 336 -8.25 6.50 -17.49
C LEU A 336 -9.48 7.37 -17.22
N ALA A 337 -10.69 6.85 -17.46
CA ALA A 337 -11.93 7.54 -17.13
C ALA A 337 -12.08 7.74 -15.61
N GLY A 338 -11.70 6.74 -14.80
CA GLY A 338 -11.70 6.84 -13.34
C GLY A 338 -10.68 7.86 -12.82
N ILE A 339 -9.46 7.87 -13.38
CA ILE A 339 -8.43 8.87 -13.06
C ILE A 339 -8.90 10.27 -13.45
N ALA A 340 -9.50 10.43 -14.64
CA ALA A 340 -10.05 11.70 -15.08
C ALA A 340 -11.19 12.17 -14.17
N ALA A 341 -12.12 11.28 -13.81
CA ALA A 341 -13.21 11.61 -12.89
C ALA A 341 -12.70 12.01 -11.50
N ALA A 342 -11.72 11.29 -10.96
CA ALA A 342 -11.08 11.64 -9.68
C ALA A 342 -10.34 12.98 -9.77
N PHE A 343 -9.64 13.25 -10.89
CA PHE A 343 -9.00 14.53 -11.14
C PHE A 343 -10.02 15.67 -11.16
N PHE A 344 -11.12 15.53 -11.89
CA PHE A 344 -12.18 16.55 -11.94
C PHE A 344 -12.89 16.74 -10.60
N LEU A 345 -13.09 15.67 -9.83
CA LEU A 345 -13.66 15.75 -8.50
C LEU A 345 -12.74 16.54 -7.54
N VAL A 346 -11.45 16.20 -7.52
CA VAL A 346 -10.46 16.90 -6.68
C VAL A 346 -10.31 18.35 -7.13
N ALA A 347 -10.21 18.60 -8.44
CA ALA A 347 -10.15 19.96 -8.98
C ALA A 347 -11.41 20.78 -8.61
N GLY A 348 -12.60 20.18 -8.67
CA GLY A 348 -13.85 20.80 -8.25
C GLY A 348 -13.88 21.13 -6.76
N VAL A 349 -13.48 20.19 -5.90
CA VAL A 349 -13.37 20.43 -4.45
C VAL A 349 -12.35 21.52 -4.14
N MET A 350 -11.21 21.53 -4.83
CA MET A 350 -10.20 22.58 -4.67
C MET A 350 -10.69 23.95 -5.16
N LEU A 351 -11.50 24.00 -6.23
CA LEU A 351 -12.13 25.24 -6.70
C LEU A 351 -13.16 25.79 -5.71
N ILE A 352 -13.89 24.90 -5.01
CA ILE A 352 -14.85 25.30 -3.97
C ILE A 352 -14.13 25.79 -2.70
N LEU A 353 -13.11 25.06 -2.24
CA LEU A 353 -12.41 25.37 -0.99
C LEU A 353 -11.36 26.48 -1.13
N PHE A 354 -10.74 26.62 -2.31
CA PHE A 354 -9.61 27.51 -2.58
C PHE A 354 -9.72 28.19 -3.96
N PRO A 355 -10.77 28.99 -4.22
CA PRO A 355 -11.11 29.46 -5.57
C PRO A 355 -9.99 30.24 -6.27
N VAL A 356 -9.27 31.12 -5.55
CA VAL A 356 -8.20 31.96 -6.12
C VAL A 356 -6.96 31.12 -6.47
N VAL A 357 -6.53 30.24 -5.57
CA VAL A 357 -5.34 29.41 -5.77
C VAL A 357 -5.60 28.35 -6.85
N ALA A 358 -6.75 27.69 -6.80
CA ALA A 358 -7.12 26.66 -7.75
C ALA A 358 -7.35 27.22 -9.16
N SER A 359 -8.02 28.36 -9.31
CA SER A 359 -8.21 29.00 -10.62
C SER A 359 -6.88 29.47 -11.23
N THR A 360 -5.99 30.05 -10.42
CA THR A 360 -4.65 30.46 -10.88
C THR A 360 -3.81 29.24 -11.32
N ALA A 361 -3.81 28.16 -10.53
CA ALA A 361 -3.07 26.94 -10.88
C ALA A 361 -3.61 26.29 -12.17
N LEU A 362 -4.93 26.24 -12.35
CA LEU A 362 -5.55 25.74 -13.58
C LEU A 362 -5.22 26.61 -14.79
N ALA A 363 -5.24 27.93 -14.65
CA ALA A 363 -4.91 28.86 -15.73
C ALA A 363 -3.44 28.71 -16.19
N VAL A 364 -2.50 28.67 -15.23
CA VAL A 364 -1.07 28.47 -15.52
C VAL A 364 -0.83 27.11 -16.16
N GLY A 365 -1.44 26.05 -15.62
CA GLY A 365 -1.32 24.69 -16.17
C GLY A 365 -1.86 24.56 -17.59
N ALA A 366 -3.01 25.19 -17.88
CA ALA A 366 -3.60 25.22 -19.21
C ALA A 366 -2.70 25.96 -20.21
N LEU A 367 -2.15 27.12 -19.82
CA LEU A 367 -1.25 27.90 -20.66
C LEU A 367 0.04 27.13 -20.97
N ALA A 368 0.68 26.55 -19.96
CA ALA A 368 1.90 25.75 -20.13
C ALA A 368 1.67 24.53 -21.04
N SER A 369 0.53 23.85 -20.89
CA SER A 369 0.16 22.70 -21.72
C SER A 369 -0.07 23.10 -23.18
N SER A 370 -0.76 24.21 -23.42
CA SER A 370 -0.97 24.75 -24.77
C SER A 370 0.35 25.15 -25.45
N LEU A 371 1.26 25.79 -24.71
CA LEU A 371 2.59 26.13 -25.21
C LEU A 371 3.42 24.87 -25.55
N TRP A 372 3.36 23.85 -24.69
CA TRP A 372 4.05 22.58 -24.94
C TRP A 372 3.50 21.87 -26.19
N LEU A 373 2.17 21.76 -26.34
CA LEU A 373 1.55 21.15 -27.51
C LEU A 373 1.86 21.91 -28.80
N ALA A 374 1.85 23.25 -28.75
CA ALA A 374 2.26 24.08 -29.87
C ALA A 374 3.73 23.82 -30.25
N GLY A 375 4.63 23.76 -29.25
CA GLY A 375 6.04 23.41 -29.46
C GLY A 375 6.23 22.04 -30.10
N VAL A 376 5.50 21.03 -29.62
CA VAL A 376 5.51 19.67 -30.20
C VAL A 376 4.99 19.68 -31.65
N ALA A 377 3.93 20.43 -31.93
CA ALA A 377 3.38 20.54 -33.29
C ALA A 377 4.37 21.21 -34.25
N VAL A 378 5.04 22.28 -33.81
CA VAL A 378 6.09 22.98 -34.57
C VAL A 378 7.30 22.07 -34.82
N ALA A 379 7.78 21.36 -33.79
CA ALA A 379 8.89 20.42 -33.92
C ALA A 379 8.58 19.28 -34.89
N ARG A 380 7.34 18.75 -34.86
CA ARG A 380 6.88 17.72 -35.82
C ARG A 380 6.80 18.26 -37.25
N ARG A 381 6.36 19.50 -37.45
CA ARG A 381 6.33 20.15 -38.78
C ARG A 381 7.74 20.39 -39.33
N ARG A 382 8.69 20.80 -38.50
CA ARG A 382 10.10 20.96 -38.90
C ARG A 382 10.74 19.64 -39.33
N ARG A 383 10.57 18.57 -38.53
CA ARG A 383 11.10 17.23 -38.89
C ARG A 383 10.53 16.67 -40.18
N ARG A 384 9.25 16.97 -40.50
CA ARG A 384 8.64 16.58 -41.79
C ARG A 384 9.21 17.36 -42.98
N ARG A 385 9.49 18.65 -42.82
CA ARG A 385 10.15 19.44 -43.85
C ARG A 385 11.59 19.00 -44.10
N GLU A 386 12.31 18.57 -43.06
CA GLU A 386 13.68 18.05 -43.20
C GLU A 386 13.73 16.66 -43.86
N SER A 387 12.67 15.87 -43.75
CA SER A 387 12.56 14.57 -44.43
C SER A 387 12.12 14.66 -45.90
N ASP A 388 11.49 15.76 -46.31
CA ASP A 388 11.07 16.00 -47.71
C ASP A 388 12.18 16.66 -48.57
N VAL A 389 13.32 17.05 -47.95
CA VAL A 389 14.47 17.71 -48.59
C VAL A 389 15.68 16.77 -48.74
N ARG A 390 15.53 15.49 -48.36
CA ARG A 390 16.49 14.40 -48.65
C ARG A 390 15.83 13.39 -49.57
#